data_AF-A0A954VK53-F1
#
_entry.id   AF-A0A954VK53-F1
#
_cell.length_a   1.000
_cell.length_b   1.000
_cell.length_c   1.000
_cell.angle_alpha   90.00
_cell.angle_beta   90.00
_cell.angle_gamma   90.00
#
_symmetry.space_group_name_H-M   'P 1'
#
loop_
_entity.id
_entity.type
_entity.pdbx_description
1 polymer ?
#
loop_
_entity_poly.entity_id
_entity_poly.type
_entity_poly.pdbx_seq_one_letter_code
_entity_poly.pdbx_strand_id
1 'polypeptide(L)'
;MAKRKDVSATRKPRRTFSDEFKEDAVQMMLDGHSAASVSKNLGIGNTNLLYRWKAEILARSGPAAKVLDDQVSQLRDELQRTRRERDILKKVAPRSLGKGNSHALMI
;
A
#
# COMPACT_ATOMS: atom_id res chain seq x y z
N MET A 1 48.15 22.79 -13.49
CA MET A 1 47.20 22.46 -14.58
C MET A 1 46.25 21.37 -14.09
N ALA A 2 44.96 21.67 -13.93
CA ALA A 2 43.98 20.74 -13.35
C ALA A 2 43.48 19.74 -14.40
N LYS A 3 43.66 18.44 -14.15
CA LYS A 3 43.13 17.34 -14.98
C LYS A 3 41.64 17.17 -14.67
N ARG A 4 40.76 17.63 -15.54
CA ARG A 4 39.31 17.37 -15.45
C ARG A 4 39.08 15.88 -15.70
N LYS A 5 38.63 15.16 -14.67
CA LYS A 5 38.27 13.74 -14.77
C LYS A 5 36.94 13.64 -15.51
N ASP A 6 36.98 13.25 -16.79
CA ASP A 6 35.79 12.85 -17.52
C ASP A 6 35.23 11.57 -16.89
N VAL A 7 34.14 11.71 -16.13
CA VAL A 7 33.38 10.57 -15.63
C VAL A 7 32.28 10.30 -16.65
N SER A 8 32.64 9.65 -17.75
CA SER A 8 31.69 9.08 -18.70
C SER A 8 30.86 8.02 -17.96
N ALA A 9 29.73 8.47 -17.43
CA ALA A 9 28.77 7.66 -16.70
C ALA A 9 28.34 6.47 -17.57
N THR A 10 28.76 5.27 -17.19
CA THR A 10 28.29 4.00 -17.73
C THR A 10 26.82 3.84 -17.37
N ARG A 11 25.92 4.40 -18.19
CA ARG A 11 24.47 4.26 -18.02
C ARG A 11 24.12 2.79 -18.17
N LYS A 12 23.90 2.10 -17.04
CA LYS A 12 23.42 0.72 -17.00
C LYS A 12 22.17 0.61 -17.88
N PRO A 13 22.10 -0.36 -18.82
CA PRO A 13 20.95 -0.49 -19.70
C PRO A 13 19.67 -0.64 -18.86
N ARG A 14 18.66 0.17 -19.19
CA ARG A 14 17.38 0.15 -18.48
C ARG A 14 16.68 -1.18 -18.80
N ARG A 15 16.33 -1.96 -17.77
CA ARG A 15 15.49 -3.16 -17.94
C ARG A 15 14.15 -2.75 -18.54
N THR A 16 13.80 -3.38 -19.65
CA THR A 16 12.48 -3.34 -20.26
C THR A 16 11.68 -4.54 -19.77
N PHE A 17 10.38 -4.35 -19.61
CA PHE A 17 9.43 -5.39 -19.20
C PHE A 17 8.30 -5.42 -20.23
N SER A 18 7.80 -6.61 -20.53
CA SER A 18 6.66 -6.78 -21.44
C SER A 18 5.39 -6.23 -20.81
N ASP A 19 4.36 -5.95 -21.61
CA ASP A 19 3.13 -5.36 -21.10
C ASP A 19 2.34 -6.37 -20.26
N GLU A 20 2.35 -7.65 -20.62
CA GLU A 20 1.75 -8.74 -19.85
C GLU A 20 2.37 -8.84 -18.46
N PHE A 21 3.70 -8.70 -18.38
CA PHE A 21 4.40 -8.72 -17.09
C PHE A 21 4.01 -7.54 -16.19
N LYS A 22 3.75 -6.36 -16.78
CA LYS A 22 3.31 -5.19 -16.02
C LYS A 22 1.87 -5.38 -15.53
N GLU A 23 1.01 -5.96 -16.36
CA GLU A 23 -0.37 -6.26 -16.03
C GLU A 23 -0.46 -7.27 -14.88
N ASP A 24 0.27 -8.39 -14.97
CA ASP A 24 0.35 -9.38 -13.88
C ASP A 24 0.83 -8.74 -12.57
N ALA A 25 1.87 -7.91 -12.63
CA ALA A 25 2.41 -7.24 -11.45
C ALA A 25 1.40 -6.27 -10.81
N VAL A 26 0.61 -5.56 -11.62
CA VAL A 26 -0.44 -4.67 -11.14
C VAL A 26 -1.64 -5.48 -10.63
N GLN A 27 -2.00 -6.58 -11.27
CA GLN A 27 -3.07 -7.48 -10.83
C GLN A 27 -2.77 -8.02 -9.43
N MET A 28 -1.54 -8.47 -9.16
CA MET A 28 -1.13 -8.88 -7.81
C MET A 28 -1.32 -7.77 -6.76
N MET A 29 -1.09 -6.50 -7.11
CA MET A 29 -1.33 -5.38 -6.20
C MET A 29 -2.82 -5.16 -5.94
N LEU A 30 -3.67 -5.38 -6.95
CA LEU A 30 -5.13 -5.30 -6.83
C LEU A 30 -5.69 -6.44 -5.98
N ASP A 31 -5.09 -7.63 -6.06
CA ASP A 31 -5.42 -8.81 -5.25
C ASP A 31 -5.02 -8.66 -3.77
N GLY A 32 -4.37 -7.55 -3.40
CA GLY A 32 -4.07 -7.18 -2.01
C GLY A 32 -2.62 -7.40 -1.59
N HIS A 33 -1.73 -7.82 -2.49
CA HIS A 33 -0.31 -7.89 -2.18
C HIS A 33 0.30 -6.49 -2.07
N SER A 34 1.15 -6.28 -1.06
CA SER A 34 1.89 -5.02 -0.94
C SER A 34 2.89 -4.90 -2.09
N ALA A 35 3.09 -3.67 -2.60
CA ALA A 35 4.03 -3.44 -3.68
C ALA A 35 5.47 -3.92 -3.33
N ALA A 36 5.87 -3.86 -2.06
CA ALA A 36 7.13 -4.43 -1.59
C ALA A 36 7.18 -5.96 -1.75
N SER A 37 6.10 -6.66 -1.41
CA SER A 37 6.00 -8.11 -1.59
C SER A 37 6.02 -8.49 -3.07
N VAL A 38 5.28 -7.77 -3.91
CA VAL A 38 5.26 -7.98 -5.36
C VAL A 38 6.64 -7.75 -5.96
N SER A 39 7.32 -6.66 -5.57
CA SER A 39 8.67 -6.33 -6.03
C SER A 39 9.67 -7.45 -5.67
N LYS A 40 9.58 -7.99 -4.45
CA LYS A 40 10.41 -9.12 -4.01
C LYS A 40 10.10 -10.40 -4.78
N ASN A 41 8.82 -10.72 -4.98
CA ASN A 41 8.38 -11.94 -5.66
C ASN A 41 8.82 -11.95 -7.14
N LEU A 42 8.70 -10.80 -7.80
CA LEU A 42 9.01 -10.64 -9.23
C LEU A 42 10.48 -10.28 -9.50
N GLY A 43 11.33 -10.20 -8.47
CA GLY A 43 12.74 -9.83 -8.63
C GLY A 43 12.95 -8.41 -9.18
N ILE A 44 12.00 -7.51 -8.92
CA ILE A 44 12.05 -6.11 -9.30
C ILE A 44 12.77 -5.36 -8.17
N GLY A 45 13.80 -4.57 -8.52
CA GLY A 45 14.61 -3.87 -7.53
C GLY A 45 13.98 -2.58 -6.99
N ASN A 46 12.88 -2.11 -7.58
CA ASN A 46 12.26 -0.83 -7.22
C ASN A 46 10.74 -0.92 -7.22
N THR A 47 10.15 -0.82 -6.04
CA THR A 47 8.70 -0.79 -5.81
C THR A 47 8.01 0.38 -6.50
N ASN A 48 8.70 1.52 -6.68
CA ASN A 48 8.13 2.69 -7.34
C ASN A 48 7.77 2.44 -8.81
N LEU A 49 8.40 1.44 -9.42
CA LEU A 49 8.11 1.02 -10.78
C LEU A 49 6.69 0.43 -10.91
N LEU A 50 6.24 -0.30 -9.89
CA LEU A 50 4.92 -0.92 -9.86
C LEU A 50 3.80 0.12 -9.80
N TYR A 51 3.96 1.16 -8.96
CA TYR A 51 3.01 2.27 -8.91
C TYR A 51 2.94 3.03 -10.23
N ARG A 52 4.07 3.18 -10.92
CA ARG A 52 4.10 3.80 -12.25
C ARG A 52 3.36 2.96 -13.28
N TRP A 53 3.55 1.64 -13.29
CA TRP A 53 2.80 0.75 -14.19
C TRP A 53 1.30 0.77 -13.91
N LYS A 54 0.90 0.79 -12.64
CA LYS A 54 -0.50 0.97 -12.26
C LYS A 54 -1.07 2.27 -12.87
N ALA A 55 -0.35 3.38 -12.73
CA ALA A 55 -0.76 4.66 -13.31
C ALA A 55 -0.81 4.64 -14.85
N GLU A 56 0.16 4.00 -15.51
CA GLU A 56 0.19 3.83 -16.98
C GLU A 56 -1.02 3.01 -17.48
N ILE A 57 -1.38 1.93 -16.78
CA ILE A 57 -2.54 1.08 -17.11
C ILE A 57 -3.87 1.82 -16.86
N LEU A 58 -3.99 2.54 -15.74
CA LEU A 58 -5.15 3.38 -15.45
C LEU A 58 -5.33 4.48 -16.50
N ALA A 59 -4.23 5.11 -16.94
CA ALA A 59 -4.27 6.12 -17.99
C ALA A 59 -4.77 5.55 -19.33
N ARG A 60 -4.39 4.30 -19.67
CA ARG A 60 -4.91 3.59 -20.86
C ARG A 60 -6.38 3.22 -20.73
N SER A 61 -6.86 2.97 -19.51
CA SER A 61 -8.25 2.57 -19.23
C SER A 61 -9.25 3.73 -19.27
N GLY A 62 -8.77 4.96 -19.46
CA GLY A 62 -9.60 6.15 -19.66
C GLY A 62 -10.00 6.89 -18.37
N PRO A 63 -10.67 8.05 -18.50
CA PRO A 63 -10.93 8.95 -17.37
C PRO A 63 -11.77 8.34 -16.26
N ALA A 64 -12.74 7.49 -16.60
CA ALA A 64 -13.63 6.85 -15.62
C ALA A 64 -12.87 5.91 -14.67
N ALA A 65 -11.92 5.12 -15.19
CA ALA A 65 -11.10 4.22 -14.40
C ALA A 65 -10.23 4.98 -13.38
N LYS A 66 -9.70 6.14 -13.78
CA LYS A 66 -8.92 7.00 -12.89
C LYS A 66 -9.76 7.57 -11.74
N VAL A 67 -10.96 8.07 -12.05
CA VAL A 67 -11.88 8.61 -11.02
C VAL A 67 -12.26 7.53 -10.02
N LEU A 68 -12.52 6.30 -10.48
CA LEU A 68 -12.81 5.18 -9.58
C LEU A 68 -11.61 4.82 -8.69
N ASP A 69 -10.38 4.80 -9.22
CA ASP A 69 -9.19 4.53 -8.40
C ASP A 69 -8.98 5.60 -7.31
N ASP A 70 -9.18 6.87 -7.66
CA ASP A 70 -9.10 7.99 -6.71
C ASP A 70 -10.13 7.84 -5.58
N GLN A 71 -11.39 7.53 -5.92
CA GLN A 71 -12.46 7.27 -4.94
C GLN A 71 -12.15 6.08 -4.04
N VAL A 72 -11.64 4.98 -4.61
CA VAL A 72 -11.23 3.79 -3.84
C VAL A 72 -10.09 4.13 -2.87
N SER A 73 -9.14 4.98 -3.29
CA SER A 73 -8.07 5.44 -2.41
C SER A 73 -8.62 6.26 -1.24
N GLN A 74 -9.49 7.23 -1.51
CA GLN A 74 -10.13 8.06 -0.47
C GLN A 74 -10.90 7.19 0.55
N LEU A 75 -11.71 6.24 0.06
CA LEU A 75 -12.46 5.33 0.93
C LEU A 75 -11.55 4.45 1.79
N ARG A 76 -10.39 4.02 1.26
CA ARG A 76 -9.41 3.25 2.04
C ARG A 76 -8.79 4.08 3.16
N ASP A 77 -8.49 5.35 2.90
CA ASP A 77 -7.94 6.28 3.89
C ASP A 77 -8.96 6.58 5.00
N GLU A 78 -10.22 6.80 4.63
CA GLU A 78 -11.33 6.97 5.57
C GLU A 78 -11.51 5.73 6.45
N LEU A 79 -11.56 4.53 5.86
CA LEU A 79 -11.63 3.29 6.61
C LEU A 79 -10.45 3.12 7.57
N GLN A 80 -9.24 3.49 7.15
CA GLN A 80 -8.07 3.44 8.03
C GLN A 80 -8.18 4.43 9.18
N ARG A 81 -8.70 5.64 8.93
CA ARG A 81 -8.95 6.65 9.96
C ARG A 81 -9.99 6.17 10.98
N THR A 82 -11.15 5.69 10.53
CA THR A 82 -12.20 5.17 11.42
C THR A 82 -11.72 3.96 12.23
N ARG A 83 -10.89 3.09 11.64
CA ARG A 83 -10.26 1.97 12.37
C ARG A 83 -9.35 2.47 13.49
N ARG A 84 -8.52 3.50 13.25
CA ARG A 84 -7.68 4.12 14.27
C ARG A 84 -8.51 4.75 15.39
N GLU A 85 -9.59 5.44 15.06
CA GLU A 85 -10.51 6.04 16.05
C GLU A 85 -11.15 4.98 16.97
N ARG A 86 -11.61 3.86 16.40
CA ARG A 86 -12.12 2.72 17.18
C ARG A 86 -11.05 2.07 18.04
N ASP A 87 -9.84 1.89 17.52
CA ASP A 87 -8.75 1.24 18.25
C ASP A 87 -8.26 2.11 19.42
N ILE A 88 -8.31 3.43 19.27
CA ILE A 88 -8.11 4.37 20.39
C ILE A 88 -9.18 4.15 21.45
N LEU A 89 -10.47 4.20 21.10
CA LEU A 89 -11.58 4.02 22.06
C LEU A 89 -11.53 2.67 22.79
N LYS A 90 -11.18 1.59 22.09
CA LYS A 90 -11.04 0.25 22.70
C LYS A 90 -9.86 0.16 23.67
N LYS A 91 -8.82 0.98 23.49
CA LYS A 91 -7.64 1.03 24.36
C LYS A 91 -7.86 1.90 25.61
N VAL A 92 -8.88 2.78 25.62
CA VAL A 92 -9.23 3.64 26.77
C VAL A 92 -10.45 3.17 27.57
N ALA A 93 -11.09 2.06 27.21
CA ALA A 93 -12.11 1.45 28.05
C ALA A 93 -11.44 0.53 29.08
N PRO A 94 -11.12 0.99 30.31
CA PRO A 94 -10.80 0.07 31.39
C PRO A 94 -11.99 -0.86 31.58
N ARG A 95 -11.65 -2.10 31.90
CA ARG A 95 -12.49 -3.26 32.18
C ARG A 95 -13.47 -2.96 33.33
N SER A 96 -14.49 -2.16 33.07
CA SER A 96 -15.56 -1.82 34.00
C SER A 96 -16.86 -2.15 33.30
N LEU A 97 -17.39 -3.34 33.57
CA LEU A 97 -18.82 -3.68 33.60
C LEU A 97 -18.92 -5.19 33.88
N GLY A 98 -19.43 -5.52 35.06
CA GLY A 98 -20.09 -6.82 35.30
C GLY A 98 -19.39 -7.81 36.22
N LYS A 99 -19.36 -7.54 37.54
CA LYS A 99 -19.61 -8.51 38.63
C LYS A 99 -20.24 -7.68 39.75
N GLY A 100 -21.55 -7.72 39.97
CA GLY A 100 -22.33 -8.88 40.37
C GLY A 100 -22.68 -8.69 41.84
N ASN A 101 -23.88 -8.18 42.10
CA ASN A 101 -24.46 -8.13 43.44
C ASN A 101 -24.46 -9.56 44.01
N SER A 102 -23.72 -9.80 45.09
CA SER A 102 -23.93 -10.97 45.95
C SER A 102 -23.98 -10.52 47.39
N HIS A 103 -25.21 -10.22 47.81
CA HIS A 103 -25.64 -10.31 49.19
C HIS A 103 -25.21 -11.69 49.74
N ALA A 104 -24.28 -11.73 50.70
CA ALA A 104 -23.99 -12.91 51.48
C ALA A 104 -23.92 -12.50 52.95
N LEU A 105 -25.10 -12.50 53.58
CA LEU A 105 -25.27 -12.65 55.01
C LEU A 105 -24.78 -14.04 55.40
N MET A 106 -23.82 -14.14 56.33
CA MET A 106 -23.63 -15.21 57.33
C MET A 106 -22.78 -14.53 58.43
N ILE A 107 -23.34 -14.09 59.56
CA ILE A 107 -23.55 -14.87 60.81
C ILE A 107 -22.51 -15.96 61.01
#